data_AF-A0A1Y2T9S1-F1
#
_entry.id   AF-A0A1Y2T9S1-F1
#
_cell.length_a   1.000
_cell.length_b   1.000
_cell.length_c   1.000
_cell.angle_alpha   90.00
_cell.angle_beta   90.00
_cell.angle_gamma   90.00
#
_symmetry.space_group_name_H-M   'P 1'
#
loop_
_entity.id
_entity.type
_entity.pdbx_description
1 polymer ?
#
loop_
_entity_poly.entity_id
_entity_poly.type
_entity_poly.pdbx_seq_one_letter_code
_entity_poly.pdbx_strand_id
1 'polypeptide(L)'
;MADDPSEVESGMEAWTKAIDQIETAAENGFGDFEESSFPSLGAYYVSLYTILKNTMGEISNEFYKGDKANEKALFKRAVGLLDKFYEYAQESRQVLMGTKNFHYKLWIRLDDFGHQPWSSYDTAIQKHVYRMAVLSTELQPPFEQAWENGDLINHKRFQTAYENFLKLDDKNAYDDVERRNFVFMSQQQVEQALIGLRLLTASSKVRVNWTDNKTRPAYVEFPYGSNEYLYGIGDRPGVLSLKLKLGGEVTREEREIMKKAAEKPRKRPATVRIQQRGKRPRPEWGITMTMANVDADIEDIYCDANFRNISQRPTFDLVTPLTANRETTLANYREDFLKIIRWHRSVYYKPEAPPTRQVDRDRLIKELEKGIAYARKAARQVRTATNAKLKQAKLAAYTLRFLRTLHLKLMLSSTPPVSRQRMNQALLDRMEDWSAYERTWNEADLKTQLNPRLTQKKKHEIGSLIRARSSNILDWTLLMNQLRSGLGRTVPRETEETEQQASEEPKESLDRNQSKKEGIDLFELDPDDASTWVIEPRRPGRSVYVSEKIDQREEERARARAIDSAVMQQEGAEGGRLHRLEARYKAEDKRSDAIAAALAKKGPPGYTNIPVETVFEKLIYMIVIHHWRLFQTASIL
;
A
#
# COMPACT_ATOMS: atom_id res chain seq x y z
N MET A 1 -41.97 -37.84 13.85
CA MET A 1 -41.33 -38.01 12.54
C MET A 1 -39.85 -38.12 12.83
N ALA A 2 -39.35 -39.35 12.84
CA ALA A 2 -37.95 -39.65 13.06
C ALA A 2 -37.19 -39.32 11.77
N ASP A 3 -36.10 -38.57 11.89
CA ASP A 3 -35.13 -38.40 10.82
C ASP A 3 -34.66 -39.79 10.37
N ASP A 4 -34.81 -40.08 9.09
CA ASP A 4 -34.36 -41.33 8.47
C ASP A 4 -32.83 -41.37 8.47
N PRO A 5 -32.18 -42.28 9.23
CA PRO A 5 -30.72 -42.34 9.32
C PRO A 5 -30.06 -42.86 8.03
N SER A 6 -30.84 -43.32 7.04
CA SER A 6 -30.32 -43.94 5.80
C SER A 6 -29.72 -42.94 4.79
N GLU A 7 -30.09 -41.65 4.81
CA GLU A 7 -29.49 -40.65 3.92
C GLU A 7 -28.11 -40.15 4.41
N VAL A 8 -27.83 -40.21 5.72
CA VAL A 8 -26.56 -39.73 6.32
C VAL A 8 -25.44 -40.75 6.16
N GLU A 9 -25.73 -42.05 6.23
CA GLU A 9 -24.73 -43.12 6.01
C GLU A 9 -24.21 -43.14 4.57
N SER A 10 -25.05 -42.78 3.59
CA SER A 10 -24.68 -42.76 2.16
C SER A 10 -23.66 -41.66 1.81
N GLY A 11 -23.75 -40.48 2.43
CA GLY A 11 -22.82 -39.37 2.19
C GLY A 11 -21.44 -39.62 2.78
N MET A 12 -21.39 -40.17 4.00
CA MET A 12 -20.14 -40.37 4.73
C MET A 12 -19.26 -41.46 4.10
N GLU A 13 -19.86 -42.56 3.64
CA GLU A 13 -19.14 -43.61 2.92
C GLU A 13 -18.58 -43.10 1.58
N ALA A 14 -19.36 -42.30 0.84
CA ALA A 14 -18.93 -41.69 -0.41
C ALA A 14 -17.75 -40.72 -0.23
N TRP A 15 -17.79 -39.86 0.79
CA TRP A 15 -16.68 -38.93 1.08
C TRP A 15 -15.43 -39.67 1.55
N THR A 16 -15.60 -40.70 2.36
CA THR A 16 -14.48 -41.54 2.84
C THR A 16 -13.79 -42.20 1.66
N LYS A 17 -14.57 -42.83 0.76
CA LYS A 17 -14.04 -43.44 -0.47
C LYS A 17 -13.32 -42.45 -1.38
N ALA A 18 -13.85 -41.23 -1.52
CA ALA A 18 -13.20 -40.18 -2.32
C ALA A 18 -11.86 -39.75 -1.71
N ILE A 19 -11.80 -39.59 -0.38
CA ILE A 19 -10.57 -39.24 0.34
C ILE A 19 -9.55 -40.37 0.28
N ASP A 20 -9.98 -41.63 0.47
CA ASP A 20 -9.12 -42.81 0.37
C ASP A 20 -8.51 -42.92 -1.04
N GLN A 21 -9.31 -42.70 -2.10
CA GLN A 21 -8.81 -42.68 -3.47
C GLN A 21 -7.73 -41.63 -3.68
N ILE A 22 -7.93 -40.43 -3.13
CA ILE A 22 -6.97 -39.32 -3.24
C ILE A 22 -5.70 -39.61 -2.45
N GLU A 23 -5.82 -40.25 -1.28
CA GLU A 23 -4.68 -40.69 -0.48
C GLU A 23 -3.83 -41.72 -1.21
N THR A 24 -4.45 -42.76 -1.76
CA THR A 24 -3.74 -43.76 -2.56
C THR A 24 -3.05 -43.11 -3.76
N ALA A 25 -3.73 -42.21 -4.47
CA ALA A 25 -3.13 -41.49 -5.57
C ALA A 25 -1.95 -40.61 -5.12
N ALA A 26 -2.04 -39.96 -3.96
CA ALA A 26 -0.95 -39.14 -3.42
C ALA A 26 0.25 -39.99 -2.98
N GLU A 27 0.02 -41.16 -2.39
CA GLU A 27 1.06 -42.13 -2.00
C GLU A 27 1.81 -42.70 -3.21
N ASN A 28 1.09 -42.94 -4.31
CA ASN A 28 1.65 -43.38 -5.59
C ASN A 28 2.23 -42.24 -6.44
N GLY A 29 2.35 -41.02 -5.90
CA GLY A 29 2.89 -39.87 -6.62
C GLY A 29 2.08 -39.49 -7.85
N PHE A 30 0.75 -39.65 -7.80
CA PHE A 30 -0.21 -39.39 -8.86
C PHE A 30 0.09 -40.13 -10.19
N GLY A 31 0.88 -41.21 -10.13
CA GLY A 31 1.34 -41.96 -11.29
C GLY A 31 0.25 -42.76 -12.02
N ASP A 32 -0.88 -43.02 -11.37
CA ASP A 32 -1.92 -43.96 -11.82
C ASP A 32 -2.86 -43.38 -12.90
N PHE A 33 -2.41 -42.35 -13.63
CA PHE A 33 -3.25 -41.63 -14.59
C PHE A 33 -3.65 -42.49 -15.81
N GLU A 34 -2.78 -43.40 -16.25
CA GLU A 34 -3.04 -44.31 -17.36
C GLU A 34 -4.09 -45.36 -16.97
N GLU A 35 -3.94 -45.97 -15.79
CA GLU A 35 -4.91 -46.93 -15.22
C GLU A 35 -6.28 -46.27 -14.99
N SER A 36 -6.27 -44.99 -14.61
CA SER A 36 -7.46 -44.17 -14.41
C SER A 36 -8.04 -43.58 -15.71
N SER A 37 -7.53 -43.96 -16.89
CA SER A 37 -8.00 -43.52 -18.21
C SER A 37 -7.94 -42.00 -18.45
N PHE A 38 -7.00 -41.29 -17.83
CA PHE A 38 -6.79 -39.86 -18.07
C PHE A 38 -5.79 -39.62 -19.22
N PRO A 39 -6.02 -38.59 -20.07
CA PRO A 39 -5.19 -38.33 -21.24
C PRO A 39 -3.80 -37.76 -20.90
N SER A 40 -3.59 -37.30 -19.66
CA SER A 40 -2.29 -36.87 -19.18
C SER A 40 -2.27 -36.81 -17.65
N LEU A 41 -1.07 -36.86 -17.07
CA LEU A 41 -0.83 -36.63 -15.66
C LEU A 41 -1.46 -35.32 -15.16
N GLY A 42 -1.29 -34.21 -15.90
CA GLY A 42 -1.86 -32.92 -15.52
C GLY A 42 -3.39 -32.92 -15.52
N ALA A 43 -4.03 -33.68 -16.41
CA ALA A 43 -5.49 -33.83 -16.41
C ALA A 43 -5.97 -34.64 -15.20
N TYR A 44 -5.26 -35.70 -14.84
CA TYR A 44 -5.54 -36.52 -13.66
C TYR A 44 -5.38 -35.72 -12.36
N TYR A 45 -4.26 -35.02 -12.22
CA TYR A 45 -3.99 -34.15 -11.08
C TYR A 45 -5.11 -33.11 -10.85
N VAL A 46 -5.50 -32.38 -11.91
CA VAL A 46 -6.57 -31.38 -11.81
C VAL A 46 -7.92 -32.03 -11.46
N SER A 47 -8.18 -33.24 -11.95
CA SER A 47 -9.39 -33.99 -11.64
C SER A 47 -9.45 -34.33 -10.15
N LEU A 48 -8.41 -34.98 -9.61
CA LEU A 48 -8.32 -35.32 -8.19
C LEU A 48 -8.37 -34.07 -7.30
N TYR A 49 -7.72 -32.98 -7.70
CA TYR A 49 -7.80 -31.71 -6.98
C TYR A 49 -9.23 -31.15 -6.94
N THR A 50 -9.98 -31.32 -8.05
CA THR A 50 -11.39 -30.91 -8.12
C THR A 50 -12.26 -31.78 -7.23
N ILE A 51 -12.03 -33.10 -7.21
CA ILE A 51 -12.73 -34.04 -6.32
C ILE A 51 -12.48 -33.64 -4.86
N LEU A 52 -11.22 -33.45 -4.46
CA LEU A 52 -10.86 -33.04 -3.10
C LEU A 52 -11.62 -31.77 -2.68
N LYS A 53 -11.56 -30.72 -3.51
CA LYS A 53 -12.27 -29.45 -3.25
C LYS A 53 -13.77 -29.67 -3.07
N ASN A 54 -14.40 -30.44 -3.97
CA ASN A 54 -15.85 -30.67 -3.92
C ASN A 54 -16.23 -31.48 -2.67
N THR A 55 -15.51 -32.55 -2.36
CA THR A 55 -15.71 -33.38 -1.16
C THR A 55 -15.54 -32.55 0.11
N MET A 56 -14.52 -31.68 0.19
CA MET A 56 -14.37 -30.74 1.31
C MET A 56 -15.58 -29.81 1.44
N GLY A 57 -16.11 -29.31 0.32
CA GLY A 57 -17.31 -28.48 0.31
C GLY A 57 -18.54 -29.20 0.83
N GLU A 58 -18.78 -30.44 0.37
CA GLU A 58 -19.89 -31.28 0.83
C GLU A 58 -19.79 -31.59 2.32
N ILE A 59 -18.64 -32.06 2.80
CA ILE A 59 -18.40 -32.30 4.23
C ILE A 59 -18.63 -31.03 5.05
N SER A 60 -18.15 -29.88 4.55
CA SER A 60 -18.29 -28.59 5.25
C SER A 60 -19.74 -28.11 5.40
N ASN A 61 -20.59 -28.39 4.40
CA ASN A 61 -22.01 -28.07 4.46
C ASN A 61 -22.73 -28.92 5.51
N GLU A 62 -22.22 -30.12 5.78
CA GLU A 62 -22.86 -31.09 6.67
C GLU A 62 -22.50 -30.89 8.14
N PHE A 63 -21.23 -30.62 8.48
CA PHE A 63 -20.90 -30.32 9.88
C PHE A 63 -21.30 -28.89 10.32
N TYR A 64 -21.78 -28.04 9.41
CA TYR A 64 -22.42 -26.75 9.79
C TYR A 64 -23.82 -26.95 10.39
N LYS A 65 -24.44 -28.12 10.18
CA LYS A 65 -25.80 -28.46 10.66
C LYS A 65 -25.83 -29.00 12.10
N GLY A 66 -24.68 -29.21 12.76
CA GLY A 66 -24.61 -29.72 14.14
C GLY A 66 -23.22 -30.17 14.57
N ASP A 67 -23.10 -30.71 15.79
CA ASP A 67 -21.81 -31.23 16.29
C ASP A 67 -21.50 -32.63 15.75
N LYS A 68 -21.01 -32.66 14.51
CA LYS A 68 -20.74 -33.86 13.73
C LYS A 68 -19.24 -34.22 13.76
N ALA A 69 -18.83 -34.99 14.78
CA ALA A 69 -17.41 -35.28 15.07
C ALA A 69 -16.69 -36.08 13.96
N ASN A 70 -17.37 -37.03 13.32
CA ASN A 70 -16.80 -37.88 12.27
C ASN A 70 -16.50 -37.07 11.01
N GLU A 71 -17.42 -36.19 10.63
CA GLU A 71 -17.31 -35.27 9.50
C GLU A 71 -16.20 -34.24 9.72
N LYS A 72 -16.07 -33.72 10.94
CA LYS A 72 -14.93 -32.85 11.31
C LYS A 72 -13.59 -33.58 11.19
N ALA A 73 -13.52 -34.84 11.62
CA ALA A 73 -12.31 -35.65 11.49
C ALA A 73 -11.96 -35.91 10.01
N LEU A 74 -12.96 -36.25 9.20
CA LEU A 74 -12.78 -36.48 7.78
C LEU A 74 -12.41 -35.20 7.01
N PHE A 75 -13.00 -34.06 7.37
CA PHE A 75 -12.61 -32.75 6.83
C PHE A 75 -11.14 -32.45 7.13
N LYS A 76 -10.70 -32.71 8.37
CA LYS A 76 -9.30 -32.50 8.76
C LYS A 76 -8.35 -33.42 7.99
N ARG A 77 -8.75 -34.66 7.73
CA ARG A 77 -8.02 -35.60 6.86
C ARG A 77 -7.88 -35.04 5.44
N ALA A 78 -8.97 -34.56 4.85
CA ALA A 78 -8.96 -33.89 3.54
C ALA A 78 -8.07 -32.64 3.49
N VAL A 79 -8.06 -31.82 4.55
CA VAL A 79 -7.15 -30.67 4.68
C VAL A 79 -5.69 -31.11 4.65
N GLY A 80 -5.35 -32.24 5.26
CA GLY A 80 -4.00 -32.80 5.23
C GLY A 80 -3.50 -33.16 3.82
N LEU A 81 -4.41 -33.52 2.91
CA LEU A 81 -4.07 -33.86 1.53
C LEU A 81 -3.67 -32.65 0.69
N LEU A 82 -4.08 -31.45 1.08
CA LEU A 82 -3.72 -30.22 0.38
C LEU A 82 -2.20 -30.03 0.32
N ASP A 83 -1.46 -30.35 1.39
CA ASP A 83 0.00 -30.26 1.35
C ASP A 83 0.62 -31.26 0.35
N LYS A 84 0.02 -32.45 0.18
CA LYS A 84 0.46 -33.44 -0.83
C LYS A 84 0.26 -32.97 -2.26
N PHE A 85 -0.87 -32.33 -2.54
CA PHE A 85 -1.09 -31.70 -3.85
C PHE A 85 -0.04 -30.63 -4.15
N TYR A 86 0.30 -29.80 -3.16
CA TYR A 86 1.29 -28.74 -3.32
C TYR A 86 2.71 -29.29 -3.50
N GLU A 87 3.15 -30.21 -2.64
CA GLU A 87 4.46 -30.88 -2.70
C GLU A 87 4.67 -31.49 -4.09
N TYR A 88 3.68 -32.27 -4.56
CA TYR A 88 3.78 -32.90 -5.86
C TYR A 88 3.82 -31.91 -7.04
N ALA A 89 2.97 -30.88 -7.02
CA ALA A 89 2.97 -29.90 -8.11
C ALA A 89 4.27 -29.08 -8.17
N GLN A 90 4.92 -28.88 -7.02
CA GLN A 90 6.22 -28.25 -6.94
C GLN A 90 7.33 -29.15 -7.52
N GLU A 91 7.35 -30.44 -7.15
CA GLU A 91 8.35 -31.41 -7.62
C GLU A 91 8.19 -31.77 -9.10
N SER A 92 6.95 -31.95 -9.55
CA SER A 92 6.60 -32.37 -10.92
C SER A 92 6.33 -31.20 -11.87
N ARG A 93 6.79 -30.00 -11.52
CA ARG A 93 6.52 -28.74 -12.24
C ARG A 93 6.75 -28.85 -13.76
N GLN A 94 7.90 -29.37 -14.18
CA GLN A 94 8.24 -29.46 -15.61
C GLN A 94 7.29 -30.39 -16.38
N VAL A 95 6.91 -31.52 -15.78
CA VAL A 95 6.02 -32.51 -16.40
C VAL A 95 4.59 -31.96 -16.50
N LEU A 96 4.11 -31.30 -15.44
CA LEU A 96 2.79 -30.67 -15.41
C LEU A 96 2.67 -29.52 -16.43
N MET A 97 3.76 -28.75 -16.64
CA MET A 97 3.83 -27.72 -17.67
C MET A 97 3.74 -28.26 -19.10
N GLY A 98 4.18 -29.49 -19.33
CA GLY A 98 4.03 -30.17 -20.62
C GLY A 98 2.57 -30.45 -20.99
N THR A 99 1.64 -30.38 -20.03
CA THR A 99 0.21 -30.57 -20.29
C THR A 99 -0.45 -29.27 -20.77
N LYS A 100 -1.03 -29.32 -21.98
CA LYS A 100 -1.77 -28.20 -22.56
C LYS A 100 -2.86 -27.68 -21.61
N ASN A 101 -2.82 -26.38 -21.34
CA ASN A 101 -3.76 -25.64 -20.48
C ASN A 101 -3.75 -26.05 -18.99
N PHE A 102 -2.74 -26.79 -18.51
CA PHE A 102 -2.68 -27.18 -17.09
C PHE A 102 -2.73 -25.97 -16.15
N HIS A 103 -1.86 -24.97 -16.37
CA HIS A 103 -1.84 -23.72 -15.62
C HIS A 103 -3.23 -23.08 -15.53
N TYR A 104 -3.90 -22.92 -16.67
CA TYR A 104 -5.22 -22.30 -16.74
C TYR A 104 -6.26 -23.10 -15.94
N LYS A 105 -6.28 -24.43 -16.10
CA LYS A 105 -7.23 -25.29 -15.37
C LYS A 105 -6.97 -25.26 -13.86
N LEU A 106 -5.71 -25.28 -13.44
CA LEU A 106 -5.33 -25.17 -12.03
C LEU A 106 -5.75 -23.82 -11.45
N TRP A 107 -5.45 -22.74 -12.16
CA TRP A 107 -5.78 -21.38 -11.73
C TRP A 107 -7.29 -21.20 -11.55
N ILE A 108 -8.12 -21.70 -12.48
CA ILE A 108 -9.59 -21.68 -12.31
C ILE A 108 -10.00 -22.40 -11.03
N ARG A 109 -9.41 -23.56 -10.74
CA ARG A 109 -9.75 -24.31 -9.53
C ARG A 109 -9.34 -23.55 -8.28
N LEU A 110 -8.18 -22.90 -8.27
CA LEU A 110 -7.72 -22.07 -7.16
C LEU A 110 -8.61 -20.84 -6.93
N ASP A 111 -9.04 -20.18 -8.01
CA ASP A 111 -10.01 -19.08 -7.96
C ASP A 111 -11.33 -19.58 -7.36
N ASP A 112 -11.88 -20.66 -7.89
CA ASP A 112 -13.11 -21.28 -7.38
C ASP A 112 -12.94 -21.68 -5.90
N PHE A 113 -11.77 -22.20 -5.52
CA PHE A 113 -11.42 -22.64 -4.16
C PHE A 113 -11.41 -21.46 -3.19
N GLY A 114 -10.72 -20.37 -3.52
CA GLY A 114 -10.61 -19.17 -2.68
C GLY A 114 -11.93 -18.44 -2.45
N HIS A 115 -12.91 -18.63 -3.35
CA HIS A 115 -14.24 -18.03 -3.22
C HIS A 115 -15.23 -18.88 -2.39
N GLN A 116 -14.85 -20.09 -1.96
CA GLN A 116 -15.73 -20.94 -1.16
C GLN A 116 -15.87 -20.42 0.28
N PRO A 117 -17.08 -20.40 0.87
CA PRO A 117 -17.28 -19.96 2.26
C PRO A 117 -16.44 -20.73 3.29
N TRP A 118 -16.27 -22.03 3.07
CA TRP A 118 -15.54 -22.94 3.96
C TRP A 118 -14.00 -22.81 3.85
N SER A 119 -13.49 -22.07 2.87
CA SER A 119 -12.04 -21.86 2.71
C SER A 119 -11.41 -21.10 3.88
N SER A 120 -12.22 -20.38 4.66
CA SER A 120 -11.80 -19.65 5.88
C SER A 120 -11.83 -20.47 7.17
N TYR A 121 -12.30 -21.72 7.13
CA TYR A 121 -12.48 -22.52 8.35
C TYR A 121 -11.17 -23.04 8.93
N ASP A 122 -10.15 -23.24 8.09
CA ASP A 122 -8.82 -23.66 8.52
C ASP A 122 -7.74 -22.82 7.84
N THR A 123 -6.80 -22.31 8.64
CA THR A 123 -5.64 -21.56 8.14
C THR A 123 -4.76 -22.35 7.18
N ALA A 124 -4.74 -23.69 7.29
CA ALA A 124 -4.02 -24.57 6.37
C ALA A 124 -4.60 -24.50 4.95
N ILE A 125 -5.91 -24.34 4.82
CA ILE A 125 -6.59 -24.17 3.54
C ILE A 125 -6.16 -22.86 2.88
N GLN A 126 -6.23 -21.75 3.62
CA GLN A 126 -5.81 -20.44 3.10
C GLN A 126 -4.33 -20.44 2.70
N LYS A 127 -3.48 -21.08 3.52
CA LYS A 127 -2.06 -21.25 3.24
C LYS A 127 -1.82 -22.06 1.96
N HIS A 128 -2.59 -23.12 1.75
CA HIS A 128 -2.52 -23.93 0.54
C HIS A 128 -2.96 -23.14 -0.70
N VAL A 129 -4.11 -22.47 -0.66
CA VAL A 129 -4.60 -21.63 -1.78
C VAL A 129 -3.56 -20.58 -2.14
N TYR A 130 -2.95 -19.91 -1.15
CA TYR A 130 -1.89 -18.94 -1.38
C TYR A 130 -0.65 -19.58 -2.04
N ARG A 131 -0.17 -20.70 -1.50
CA ARG A 131 1.00 -21.43 -2.02
C ARG A 131 0.80 -21.89 -3.46
N MET A 132 -0.37 -22.47 -3.74
CA MET A 132 -0.72 -22.93 -5.07
C MET A 132 -0.94 -21.77 -6.05
N ALA A 133 -1.44 -20.61 -5.60
CA ALA A 133 -1.54 -19.42 -6.45
C ALA A 133 -0.17 -18.87 -6.86
N VAL A 134 0.80 -18.88 -5.94
CA VAL A 134 2.21 -18.55 -6.24
C VAL A 134 2.75 -19.54 -7.26
N LEU A 135 2.61 -20.84 -7.00
CA LEU A 135 3.07 -21.89 -7.92
C LEU A 135 2.41 -21.75 -9.30
N SER A 136 1.10 -21.50 -9.37
CA SER A 136 0.42 -21.27 -10.63
C SER A 136 1.02 -20.08 -11.38
N THR A 137 1.30 -18.96 -10.71
CA THR A 137 1.95 -17.80 -11.34
C THR A 137 3.30 -18.17 -11.96
N GLU A 138 4.07 -19.02 -11.29
CA GLU A 138 5.35 -19.51 -11.81
C GLU A 138 5.20 -20.52 -12.97
N LEU A 139 4.06 -21.21 -13.05
CA LEU A 139 3.68 -22.14 -14.11
C LEU A 139 2.98 -21.44 -15.30
N GLN A 140 2.94 -20.12 -15.34
CA GLN A 140 2.25 -19.43 -16.41
C GLN A 140 3.04 -19.54 -17.74
N PRO A 141 2.39 -19.86 -18.88
CA PRO A 141 3.06 -19.78 -20.17
C PRO A 141 3.49 -18.33 -20.50
N PRO A 142 4.53 -18.13 -21.34
CA PRO A 142 4.92 -16.81 -21.83
C PRO A 142 3.73 -16.05 -22.44
N PHE A 143 3.69 -14.73 -22.25
CA PHE A 143 2.56 -13.90 -22.68
C PHE A 143 2.30 -13.96 -24.18
N GLU A 144 3.36 -14.18 -24.98
CA GLU A 144 3.31 -14.31 -26.43
C GLU A 144 2.39 -15.46 -26.87
N GLN A 145 2.25 -16.52 -26.05
CA GLN A 145 1.37 -17.65 -26.36
C GLN A 145 -0.12 -17.32 -26.25
N ALA A 146 -0.47 -16.17 -25.67
CA ALA A 146 -1.86 -15.68 -25.63
C ALA A 146 -2.27 -14.97 -26.93
N TRP A 147 -1.32 -14.73 -27.85
CA TRP A 147 -1.53 -14.01 -29.10
C TRP A 147 -1.59 -14.96 -30.30
N GLU A 148 -2.46 -14.65 -31.24
CA GLU A 148 -2.62 -15.34 -32.52
C GLU A 148 -2.94 -14.30 -33.60
N ASN A 149 -2.15 -14.26 -34.67
CA ASN A 149 -2.33 -13.34 -35.81
C ASN A 149 -2.47 -11.84 -35.42
N GLY A 150 -1.76 -11.39 -34.39
CA GLY A 150 -1.75 -9.99 -33.94
C GLY A 150 -2.88 -9.59 -33.00
N ASP A 151 -3.77 -10.52 -32.62
CA ASP A 151 -4.81 -10.33 -31.59
C ASP A 151 -4.68 -11.39 -30.48
N LEU A 152 -5.42 -11.22 -29.39
CA LEU A 152 -5.51 -12.19 -28.29
C LEU A 152 -6.50 -13.31 -28.63
N ILE A 153 -6.16 -14.54 -28.24
CA ILE A 153 -7.02 -15.70 -28.49
C ILE A 153 -8.34 -15.54 -27.72
N ASN A 154 -9.45 -15.53 -28.46
CA ASN A 154 -10.77 -15.36 -27.87
C ASN A 154 -11.14 -16.54 -26.95
N HIS A 155 -11.75 -16.23 -25.80
CA HIS A 155 -12.17 -17.23 -24.83
C HIS A 155 -13.54 -16.90 -24.25
N LYS A 156 -14.39 -17.91 -24.02
CA LYS A 156 -15.76 -17.73 -23.47
C LYS A 156 -15.76 -16.96 -22.15
N ARG A 157 -14.86 -17.31 -21.22
CA ARG A 157 -14.70 -16.61 -19.92
C ARG A 157 -14.35 -15.12 -20.10
N PHE A 158 -13.55 -14.78 -21.11
CA PHE A 158 -13.24 -13.40 -21.45
C PHE A 158 -14.49 -12.65 -21.93
N GLN A 159 -15.25 -13.21 -22.88
CA GLN A 159 -16.48 -12.58 -23.38
C GLN A 159 -17.49 -12.36 -22.26
N THR A 160 -17.68 -13.35 -21.38
CA THR A 160 -18.56 -13.20 -20.20
C THR A 160 -18.07 -12.11 -19.26
N ALA A 161 -16.77 -12.02 -18.99
CA ALA A 161 -16.20 -10.95 -18.16
C ALA A 161 -16.38 -9.57 -18.80
N TYR A 162 -16.19 -9.45 -20.11
CA TYR A 162 -16.40 -8.23 -20.87
C TYR A 162 -17.87 -7.76 -20.83
N GLU A 163 -18.82 -8.66 -21.12
CA GLU A 163 -20.25 -8.37 -21.03
C GLU A 163 -20.67 -7.93 -19.62
N ASN A 164 -20.17 -8.63 -18.58
CA ASN A 164 -20.42 -8.26 -17.20
C ASN A 164 -19.79 -6.91 -16.82
N PHE A 165 -18.63 -6.58 -17.41
CA PHE A 165 -17.98 -5.30 -17.21
C PHE A 165 -18.80 -4.14 -17.79
N LEU A 166 -19.39 -4.32 -18.97
CA LEU A 166 -20.26 -3.31 -19.59
C LEU A 166 -21.52 -3.05 -18.74
N LYS A 167 -22.13 -4.10 -18.18
CA LYS A 167 -23.29 -3.99 -17.28
C LYS A 167 -22.99 -3.22 -15.99
N LEU A 168 -21.72 -2.98 -15.65
CA LEU A 168 -21.38 -2.15 -14.49
C LEU A 168 -21.78 -0.69 -14.73
N ASP A 169 -21.69 -0.18 -15.96
CA ASP A 169 -22.01 1.22 -16.29
C ASP A 169 -23.49 1.60 -16.15
N ASP A 170 -24.36 0.60 -15.95
CA ASP A 170 -25.78 0.77 -15.70
C ASP A 170 -26.10 0.85 -14.19
N LYS A 171 -25.11 0.63 -13.31
CA LYS A 171 -25.30 0.71 -11.86
C LYS A 171 -25.08 2.13 -11.37
N ASN A 172 -26.12 2.70 -10.76
CA ASN A 172 -25.97 3.95 -10.00
C ASN A 172 -25.20 3.66 -8.71
N ALA A 173 -24.15 4.45 -8.45
CA ALA A 173 -23.37 4.40 -7.22
C ALA A 173 -23.59 5.71 -6.45
N TYR A 174 -24.59 5.71 -5.57
CA TYR A 174 -25.06 6.89 -4.86
C TYR A 174 -24.10 7.32 -3.75
N ASP A 175 -23.48 6.36 -3.06
CA ASP A 175 -22.60 6.62 -1.92
C ASP A 175 -21.16 6.10 -2.10
N ASP A 176 -20.27 6.42 -1.13
CA ASP A 176 -18.87 6.00 -1.15
C ASP A 176 -18.69 4.47 -1.09
N VAL A 177 -19.59 3.75 -0.42
CA VAL A 177 -19.54 2.30 -0.25
C VAL A 177 -19.89 1.61 -1.56
N GLU A 178 -20.96 2.04 -2.21
CA GLU A 178 -21.38 1.61 -3.54
C GLU A 178 -20.32 1.95 -4.58
N ARG A 179 -19.69 3.14 -4.50
CA ARG A 179 -18.58 3.52 -5.38
C ARG A 179 -17.36 2.63 -5.18
N ARG A 180 -16.97 2.31 -3.94
CA ARG A 180 -15.90 1.34 -3.64
C ARG A 180 -16.25 -0.04 -4.19
N ASN A 181 -17.49 -0.49 -3.98
CA ASN A 181 -17.96 -1.77 -4.50
C ASN A 181 -17.98 -1.80 -6.03
N PHE A 182 -18.39 -0.72 -6.67
CA PHE A 182 -18.37 -0.57 -8.13
C PHE A 182 -16.97 -0.73 -8.69
N VAL A 183 -15.98 -0.07 -8.09
CA VAL A 183 -14.57 -0.17 -8.49
C VAL A 183 -14.01 -1.57 -8.19
N PHE A 184 -14.38 -2.17 -7.06
CA PHE A 184 -14.06 -3.56 -6.72
C PHE A 184 -14.58 -4.53 -7.79
N MET A 185 -15.87 -4.41 -8.17
CA MET A 185 -16.47 -5.25 -9.21
C MET A 185 -15.80 -5.02 -10.57
N SER A 186 -15.41 -3.78 -10.87
CA SER A 186 -14.65 -3.44 -12.08
C SER A 186 -13.29 -4.14 -12.11
N GLN A 187 -12.53 -4.14 -11.01
CA GLN A 187 -11.26 -4.86 -10.88
C GLN A 187 -11.48 -6.37 -11.07
N GLN A 188 -12.49 -6.92 -10.40
CA GLN A 188 -12.82 -8.34 -10.49
C GLN A 188 -13.10 -8.77 -11.93
N GLN A 189 -13.85 -8.00 -12.71
CA GLN A 189 -14.10 -8.33 -14.12
C GLN A 189 -12.82 -8.23 -14.99
N VAL A 190 -11.92 -7.27 -14.73
CA VAL A 190 -10.62 -7.20 -15.43
C VAL A 190 -9.76 -8.41 -15.11
N GLU A 191 -9.69 -8.83 -13.86
CA GLU A 191 -8.99 -10.06 -13.47
C GLU A 191 -9.57 -11.26 -14.21
N GLN A 192 -10.90 -11.43 -14.19
CA GLN A 192 -11.61 -12.51 -14.90
C GLN A 192 -11.36 -12.51 -16.41
N ALA A 193 -11.24 -11.33 -17.03
CA ALA A 193 -10.84 -11.18 -18.41
C ALA A 193 -9.40 -11.67 -18.64
N LEU A 194 -8.43 -11.21 -17.83
CA LEU A 194 -7.03 -11.65 -17.94
C LEU A 194 -6.88 -13.16 -17.75
N ILE A 195 -7.61 -13.74 -16.80
CA ILE A 195 -7.64 -15.19 -16.57
C ILE A 195 -8.15 -15.93 -17.81
N GLY A 196 -9.27 -15.46 -18.39
CA GLY A 196 -9.82 -16.02 -19.61
C GLY A 196 -8.83 -15.99 -20.79
N LEU A 197 -8.01 -14.94 -20.84
CA LEU A 197 -6.98 -14.74 -21.85
C LEU A 197 -5.62 -15.36 -21.48
N ARG A 198 -5.52 -16.04 -20.32
CA ARG A 198 -4.29 -16.66 -19.81
C ARG A 198 -3.16 -15.67 -19.57
N LEU A 199 -3.51 -14.41 -19.31
CA LEU A 199 -2.62 -13.32 -18.96
C LEU A 199 -2.52 -13.17 -17.43
N LEU A 200 -1.42 -12.59 -16.96
CA LEU A 200 -1.16 -12.47 -15.52
C LEU A 200 -2.11 -11.43 -14.91
N THR A 201 -2.86 -11.80 -13.87
CA THR A 201 -3.76 -10.87 -13.18
C THR A 201 -3.03 -9.69 -12.56
N ALA A 202 -1.76 -9.87 -12.17
CA ALA A 202 -0.92 -8.76 -11.69
C ALA A 202 -0.76 -7.63 -12.71
N SER A 203 -1.01 -7.87 -14.01
CA SER A 203 -1.00 -6.81 -15.04
C SER A 203 -2.17 -5.83 -14.91
N SER A 204 -3.26 -6.20 -14.21
CA SER A 204 -4.38 -5.30 -13.89
C SER A 204 -4.14 -4.43 -12.66
N LYS A 205 -3.13 -4.76 -11.85
CA LYS A 205 -2.88 -4.11 -10.56
C LYS A 205 -2.28 -2.71 -10.77
N VAL A 206 -3.01 -1.68 -10.39
CA VAL A 206 -2.55 -0.27 -10.48
C VAL A 206 -1.64 0.05 -9.30
N ARG A 207 -0.47 0.62 -9.56
CA ARG A 207 0.46 1.02 -8.49
C ARG A 207 0.01 2.33 -7.83
N VAL A 208 0.26 2.49 -6.53
CA VAL A 208 -0.11 3.68 -5.74
C VAL A 208 0.56 4.95 -6.30
N ASN A 209 1.80 4.84 -6.78
CA ASN A 209 2.48 5.96 -7.43
C ASN A 209 1.76 6.43 -8.71
N TRP A 210 0.87 5.65 -9.33
CA TRP A 210 0.09 6.13 -10.48
C TRP A 210 -0.94 7.20 -10.11
N THR A 211 -1.17 7.46 -8.81
CA THR A 211 -1.97 8.62 -8.38
C THR A 211 -1.21 9.94 -8.52
N ASP A 212 0.13 9.93 -8.54
CA ASP A 212 0.97 11.12 -8.79
C ASP A 212 0.88 11.52 -10.28
N ASN A 213 0.69 12.81 -10.52
CA ASN A 213 0.66 13.40 -11.86
C ASN A 213 1.93 13.13 -12.68
N LYS A 214 3.05 12.79 -12.05
CA LYS A 214 4.32 12.46 -12.73
C LYS A 214 4.34 11.04 -13.32
N THR A 215 3.63 10.10 -12.71
CA THR A 215 3.71 8.66 -13.00
C THR A 215 2.38 8.06 -13.42
N ARG A 216 1.27 8.81 -13.28
CA ARG A 216 -0.05 8.45 -13.79
C ARG A 216 0.03 8.14 -15.29
N PRO A 217 -0.56 7.05 -15.77
CA PRO A 217 -0.62 6.78 -17.20
C PRO A 217 -1.22 7.95 -17.98
N ALA A 218 -0.74 8.18 -19.20
CA ALA A 218 -1.24 9.27 -20.04
C ALA A 218 -2.64 8.92 -20.60
N TYR A 219 -2.90 7.64 -20.90
CA TYR A 219 -4.15 7.19 -21.51
C TYR A 219 -5.42 7.35 -20.66
N VAL A 220 -5.32 7.75 -19.38
CA VAL A 220 -6.47 8.07 -18.53
C VAL A 220 -6.84 9.56 -18.51
N GLU A 221 -5.99 10.42 -19.08
CA GLU A 221 -6.21 11.88 -19.14
C GLU A 221 -6.34 12.41 -20.57
N PHE A 222 -5.73 11.73 -21.53
CA PHE A 222 -5.68 12.17 -22.92
C PHE A 222 -6.69 11.39 -23.79
N PRO A 223 -7.25 12.05 -24.83
CA PRO A 223 -8.24 11.41 -25.70
C PRO A 223 -7.64 10.28 -26.53
N TYR A 224 -8.48 9.27 -26.83
CA TYR A 224 -8.11 8.19 -27.74
C TYR A 224 -7.56 8.74 -29.07
N GLY A 225 -6.51 8.11 -29.58
CA GLY A 225 -5.84 8.50 -30.83
C GLY A 225 -4.80 9.63 -30.70
N SER A 226 -4.68 10.27 -29.53
CA SER A 226 -3.60 11.24 -29.30
C SER A 226 -2.25 10.54 -29.13
N ASN A 227 -1.15 11.24 -29.45
CA ASN A 227 0.20 10.71 -29.26
C ASN A 227 0.49 10.40 -27.79
N GLU A 228 -0.04 11.22 -26.88
CA GLU A 228 0.06 11.04 -25.44
C GLU A 228 -0.69 9.79 -24.98
N TYR A 229 -1.89 9.54 -25.53
CA TYR A 229 -2.65 8.34 -25.26
C TYR A 229 -1.92 7.08 -25.74
N LEU A 230 -1.40 7.09 -26.96
CA LEU A 230 -0.74 5.92 -27.58
C LEU A 230 0.65 5.65 -27.01
N TYR A 231 1.52 6.67 -27.01
CA TYR A 231 2.96 6.54 -26.76
C TYR A 231 3.39 6.99 -25.36
N GLY A 232 2.57 7.78 -24.67
CA GLY A 232 2.91 8.33 -23.35
C GLY A 232 3.63 9.68 -23.41
N ILE A 233 4.06 10.19 -22.24
CA ILE A 233 4.80 11.45 -22.10
C ILE A 233 5.79 11.35 -20.94
N GLY A 234 7.09 11.45 -21.20
CA GLY A 234 8.11 11.30 -20.15
C GLY A 234 7.98 9.94 -19.46
N ASP A 235 7.90 9.93 -18.12
CA ASP A 235 7.72 8.71 -17.33
C ASP A 235 6.28 8.17 -17.33
N ARG A 236 5.34 8.85 -17.99
CA ARG A 236 3.91 8.49 -18.00
C ARG A 236 3.62 7.52 -19.15
N PRO A 237 3.24 6.26 -18.86
CA PRO A 237 3.01 5.26 -19.90
C PRO A 237 1.77 5.54 -20.76
N GLY A 238 1.89 5.33 -22.07
CA GLY A 238 0.78 5.25 -23.04
C GLY A 238 0.22 3.82 -23.19
N VAL A 239 -0.86 3.65 -23.96
CA VAL A 239 -1.53 2.34 -24.16
C VAL A 239 -0.62 1.30 -24.82
N LEU A 240 0.28 1.71 -25.73
CA LEU A 240 1.20 0.75 -26.37
C LEU A 240 2.17 0.10 -25.38
N SER A 241 2.47 0.78 -24.26
CA SER A 241 3.25 0.16 -23.19
C SER A 241 2.50 -0.98 -22.49
N LEU A 242 1.15 -0.93 -22.46
CA LEU A 242 0.33 -2.06 -21.99
C LEU A 242 0.39 -3.20 -23.00
N LYS A 243 0.25 -2.92 -24.30
CA LYS A 243 0.37 -3.92 -25.36
C LYS A 243 1.68 -4.72 -25.24
N LEU A 244 2.79 -4.01 -25.11
CA LEU A 244 4.12 -4.61 -24.97
C LEU A 244 4.27 -5.41 -23.66
N LYS A 245 3.72 -4.92 -22.54
CA LYS A 245 3.70 -5.66 -21.27
C LYS A 245 2.89 -6.95 -21.32
N LEU A 246 1.88 -7.00 -22.18
CA LEU A 246 1.02 -8.16 -22.37
C LEU A 246 1.56 -9.12 -23.45
N GLY A 247 2.80 -8.93 -23.93
CA GLY A 247 3.43 -9.80 -24.94
C GLY A 247 3.01 -9.52 -26.38
N GLY A 248 2.30 -8.42 -26.63
CA GLY A 248 1.84 -8.06 -27.97
C GLY A 248 2.93 -7.44 -28.83
N GLU A 249 2.88 -7.72 -30.13
CA GLU A 249 3.81 -7.13 -31.08
C GLU A 249 3.56 -5.63 -31.29
N VAL A 250 4.65 -4.87 -31.24
CA VAL A 250 4.71 -3.44 -31.52
C VAL A 250 5.77 -3.25 -32.59
N THR A 251 5.43 -2.52 -33.65
CA THR A 251 6.31 -2.28 -34.80
C THR A 251 7.57 -1.52 -34.38
N ARG A 252 8.63 -1.64 -35.17
CA ARG A 252 9.89 -0.92 -34.90
C ARG A 252 9.68 0.59 -34.83
N GLU A 253 8.86 1.12 -35.74
CA GLU A 253 8.52 2.55 -35.79
C GLU A 253 7.79 3.01 -34.52
N GLU A 254 6.80 2.25 -34.05
CA GLU A 254 6.09 2.55 -32.80
C GLU A 254 7.03 2.51 -31.59
N ARG A 255 7.94 1.53 -31.51
CA ARG A 255 8.95 1.47 -30.42
C ARG A 255 9.87 2.69 -30.44
N GLU A 256 10.28 3.15 -31.62
CA GLU A 256 11.11 4.35 -31.75
C GLU A 256 10.35 5.62 -31.35
N ILE A 257 9.05 5.72 -31.67
CA ILE A 257 8.20 6.83 -31.25
C ILE A 257 7.98 6.80 -29.73
N MET A 258 7.78 5.62 -29.12
CA MET A 258 7.70 5.47 -27.67
C MET A 258 8.97 5.94 -26.96
N LYS A 259 10.16 5.58 -27.46
CA LYS A 259 11.43 6.06 -26.92
C LYS A 259 11.55 7.59 -27.01
N LYS A 260 11.21 8.16 -28.18
CA LYS A 260 11.20 9.62 -28.39
C LYS A 260 10.20 10.34 -27.49
N ALA A 261 9.05 9.73 -27.18
CA ALA A 261 8.03 10.27 -26.30
C ALA A 261 8.47 10.25 -24.82
N ALA A 262 9.24 9.23 -24.42
CA ALA A 262 9.87 9.14 -23.10
C ALA A 262 11.01 10.17 -22.94
N GLU A 263 11.79 10.41 -24.00
CA GLU A 263 12.94 11.35 -23.99
C GLU A 263 12.53 12.83 -24.06
N LYS A 264 11.35 13.15 -24.60
CA LYS A 264 10.90 14.53 -24.75
C LYS A 264 9.96 14.94 -23.61
N PRO A 265 10.42 15.69 -22.60
CA PRO A 265 9.52 16.51 -21.81
C PRO A 265 9.02 17.65 -22.72
N ARG A 266 7.93 17.42 -23.47
CA ARG A 266 7.27 18.49 -24.21
C ARG A 266 6.81 19.56 -23.21
N LYS A 267 7.45 20.73 -23.27
CA LYS A 267 6.97 21.95 -22.61
C LYS A 267 5.51 22.17 -23.04
N ARG A 268 4.62 22.22 -22.06
CA ARG A 268 3.17 22.42 -22.26
C ARG A 268 2.91 23.67 -23.12
N PRO A 269 1.91 23.68 -24.03
CA PRO A 269 1.35 24.91 -24.53
C PRO A 269 0.70 25.69 -23.37
N ALA A 270 0.97 26.98 -23.32
CA ALA A 270 0.69 27.84 -22.18
C ALA A 270 -0.76 28.31 -22.13
N THR A 271 -1.43 28.06 -21.00
CA THR A 271 -2.52 28.84 -20.37
C THR A 271 -2.73 28.12 -19.03
N VAL A 272 -2.40 28.62 -17.83
CA VAL A 272 -2.68 29.91 -17.19
C VAL A 272 -1.51 30.22 -16.24
N ARG A 273 -1.18 31.51 -16.10
CA ARG A 273 -0.08 32.07 -15.28
C ARG A 273 0.04 31.41 -13.89
N ILE A 274 1.13 30.69 -13.66
CA ILE A 274 1.74 30.55 -12.33
C ILE A 274 3.17 31.07 -12.47
N GLN A 275 3.50 32.07 -11.66
CA GLN A 275 4.78 32.77 -11.64
C GLN A 275 5.95 31.78 -11.58
N GLN A 276 6.90 31.98 -12.48
CA GLN A 276 8.15 31.22 -12.55
C GLN A 276 8.95 31.42 -11.27
N ARG A 277 9.27 30.33 -10.56
CA ARG A 277 10.33 30.35 -9.54
C ARG A 277 11.67 30.52 -10.23
N GLY A 278 12.37 31.60 -9.89
CA GLY A 278 13.74 31.87 -10.30
C GLY A 278 14.73 30.81 -9.80
N LYS A 279 15.94 30.90 -10.36
CA LYS A 279 17.12 30.07 -10.06
C LYS A 279 17.28 29.82 -8.55
N ARG A 280 17.56 28.56 -8.17
CA ARG A 280 17.79 28.15 -6.77
C ARG A 280 18.92 28.99 -6.15
N PRO A 281 18.71 29.61 -4.97
CA PRO A 281 19.80 30.14 -4.17
C PRO A 281 20.62 28.98 -3.59
N ARG A 282 21.93 29.21 -3.32
CA ARG A 282 22.75 28.34 -2.47
C ARG A 282 22.04 28.15 -1.12
N PRO A 283 22.12 26.96 -0.49
CA PRO A 283 21.33 26.69 0.70
C PRO A 283 21.92 27.36 1.94
N GLU A 284 21.41 28.54 2.30
CA GLU A 284 21.36 28.99 3.69
C GLU A 284 20.13 28.34 4.36
N TRP A 285 20.26 27.11 4.88
CA TRP A 285 19.13 26.45 5.56
C TRP A 285 18.97 27.01 6.97
N GLY A 286 18.21 28.09 7.09
CA GLY A 286 17.60 28.46 8.36
C GLY A 286 16.41 27.54 8.64
N ILE A 287 16.62 26.43 9.36
CA ILE A 287 15.50 25.57 9.78
C ILE A 287 14.63 26.36 10.74
N THR A 288 13.39 26.64 10.31
CA THR A 288 12.35 27.28 11.13
C THR A 288 11.19 26.30 11.32
N MET A 289 10.56 26.34 12.48
CA MET A 289 9.38 25.52 12.75
C MET A 289 8.18 26.41 13.06
N THR A 290 7.07 26.16 12.37
CA THR A 290 5.80 26.86 12.58
C THR A 290 4.85 26.03 13.44
N MET A 291 3.76 26.62 13.91
CA MET A 291 2.73 25.89 14.67
C MET A 291 2.15 24.73 13.84
N ALA A 292 1.94 24.92 12.53
CA ALA A 292 1.45 23.89 11.64
C ALA A 292 2.41 22.69 11.54
N ASN A 293 3.73 22.94 11.57
CA ASN A 293 4.71 21.86 11.58
C ASN A 293 4.67 21.05 12.88
N VAL A 294 4.44 21.71 14.02
CA VAL A 294 4.31 21.02 15.30
C VAL A 294 3.02 20.23 15.39
N ASP A 295 1.93 20.77 14.84
CA ASP A 295 0.67 20.04 14.72
C ASP A 295 0.84 18.80 13.84
N ALA A 296 1.56 18.90 12.71
CA ALA A 296 1.91 17.75 11.89
C ALA A 296 2.73 16.70 12.66
N ASP A 297 3.71 17.11 13.48
CA ASP A 297 4.45 16.18 14.35
C ASP A 297 3.52 15.47 15.36
N ILE A 298 2.53 16.18 15.93
CA ILE A 298 1.53 15.58 16.84
C ILE A 298 0.67 14.56 16.12
N GLU A 299 0.19 14.89 14.92
CA GLU A 299 -0.64 13.98 14.13
C GLU A 299 0.12 12.74 13.70
N ASP A 300 1.39 12.88 13.33
CA ASP A 300 2.26 11.75 13.00
C ASP A 300 2.43 10.79 14.20
N ILE A 301 2.65 11.34 15.39
CA ILE A 301 2.73 10.58 16.64
C ILE A 301 1.39 9.90 16.95
N TYR A 302 0.26 10.56 16.71
CA TYR A 302 -1.07 9.96 16.90
C TYR A 302 -1.34 8.81 15.94
N CYS A 303 -0.81 8.88 14.71
CA CYS A 303 -0.90 7.77 13.76
C CYS A 303 -0.12 6.54 14.23
N ASP A 304 1.09 6.73 14.78
CA ASP A 304 1.91 5.62 15.30
C ASP A 304 1.21 4.86 16.45
N ALA A 305 0.42 5.55 17.28
CA ALA A 305 -0.38 4.94 18.35
C ALA A 305 -1.76 4.44 17.90
N ASN A 306 -2.12 4.65 16.62
CA ASN A 306 -3.48 4.47 16.11
C ASN A 306 -4.53 5.25 16.93
N PHE A 307 -4.12 6.40 17.46
CA PHE A 307 -4.99 7.41 18.07
C PHE A 307 -5.70 8.23 16.97
N ARG A 308 -5.09 8.29 15.78
CA ARG A 308 -5.70 8.69 14.51
C ARG A 308 -5.41 7.65 13.43
N ASN A 309 -6.20 7.67 12.36
CA ASN A 309 -6.07 6.74 11.25
C ASN A 309 -4.76 7.03 10.49
N ILE A 310 -3.97 5.98 10.23
CA ILE A 310 -2.68 6.08 9.53
C ILE A 310 -2.79 6.69 8.12
N SER A 311 -3.96 6.61 7.49
CA SER A 311 -4.27 7.28 6.20
C SER A 311 -4.32 8.81 6.29
N GLN A 312 -4.41 9.35 7.50
CA GLN A 312 -4.41 10.79 7.79
C GLN A 312 -3.02 11.30 8.19
N ARG A 313 -1.97 10.47 8.04
CA ARG A 313 -0.60 10.82 8.42
C ARG A 313 -0.10 12.00 7.59
N PRO A 314 0.36 13.10 8.22
CA PRO A 314 0.82 14.27 7.49
C PRO A 314 2.16 13.96 6.80
N THR A 315 2.22 14.18 5.49
CA THR A 315 3.40 13.86 4.68
C THR A 315 4.18 15.09 4.20
N PHE A 316 3.52 16.23 4.02
CA PHE A 316 4.13 17.44 3.43
C PHE A 316 4.54 18.50 4.45
N ASP A 317 4.03 18.42 5.68
CA ASP A 317 4.23 19.44 6.72
C ASP A 317 5.27 19.05 7.80
N LEU A 318 5.87 17.86 7.69
CA LEU A 318 6.91 17.38 8.60
C LEU A 318 8.28 17.98 8.25
N VAL A 319 8.87 18.73 9.19
CA VAL A 319 10.19 19.37 9.01
C VAL A 319 11.33 18.34 9.01
N THR A 320 11.18 17.24 9.75
CA THR A 320 12.16 16.14 9.82
C THR A 320 11.40 14.82 9.84
N PRO A 321 10.98 14.29 8.67
CA PRO A 321 10.24 13.04 8.60
C PRO A 321 11.09 11.88 9.12
N LEU A 322 10.49 11.00 9.92
CA LEU A 322 11.15 9.79 10.41
C LEU A 322 10.98 8.63 9.41
N THR A 323 11.87 7.65 9.50
CA THR A 323 11.72 6.39 8.76
C THR A 323 10.49 5.64 9.30
N ALA A 324 9.64 5.17 8.40
CA ALA A 324 8.45 4.41 8.78
C ALA A 324 8.82 3.13 9.55
N ASN A 325 8.16 2.91 10.69
CA ASN A 325 8.30 1.67 11.44
C ASN A 325 7.40 0.58 10.84
N ARG A 326 7.87 -0.68 10.87
CA ARG A 326 7.10 -1.85 10.41
C ARG A 326 5.76 -1.94 11.15
N GLU A 327 4.67 -2.14 10.42
CA GLU A 327 3.31 -2.20 10.98
C GLU A 327 3.17 -3.27 12.05
N THR A 328 3.76 -4.45 11.84
CA THR A 328 3.78 -5.54 12.83
C THR A 328 4.45 -5.11 14.14
N THR A 329 5.46 -4.24 14.05
CA THR A 329 6.10 -3.69 15.25
C THR A 329 5.24 -2.60 15.87
N LEU A 330 4.62 -1.71 15.09
CA LEU A 330 3.70 -0.70 15.63
C LEU A 330 2.49 -1.33 16.32
N ALA A 331 1.93 -2.40 15.75
CA ALA A 331 0.83 -3.16 16.35
C ALA A 331 1.18 -3.69 17.75
N ASN A 332 2.40 -4.21 17.93
CA ASN A 332 2.89 -4.72 19.22
C ASN A 332 3.10 -3.64 20.28
N TYR A 333 3.25 -2.37 19.88
CA TYR A 333 3.48 -1.23 20.78
C TYR A 333 2.25 -0.33 20.91
N ARG A 334 1.17 -0.64 20.19
CA ARG A 334 -0.04 0.19 20.10
C ARG A 334 -0.60 0.56 21.48
N GLU A 335 -0.83 -0.43 22.34
CA GLU A 335 -1.38 -0.17 23.68
C GLU A 335 -0.43 0.66 24.55
N ASP A 336 0.87 0.38 24.47
CA ASP A 336 1.88 1.09 25.24
C ASP A 336 1.97 2.56 24.79
N PHE A 337 1.99 2.83 23.48
CA PHE A 337 1.97 4.19 22.92
C PHE A 337 0.70 4.94 23.27
N LEU A 338 -0.45 4.28 23.22
CA LEU A 338 -1.73 4.88 23.57
C LEU A 338 -1.81 5.22 25.06
N LYS A 339 -1.27 4.36 25.94
CA LYS A 339 -1.10 4.66 27.37
C LYS A 339 -0.19 5.87 27.59
N ILE A 340 0.95 5.93 26.90
CA ILE A 340 1.89 7.06 26.96
C ILE A 340 1.20 8.37 26.55
N ILE A 341 0.48 8.39 25.42
CA ILE A 341 -0.25 9.57 24.95
C ILE A 341 -1.29 9.99 25.99
N ARG A 342 -2.15 9.07 26.44
CA ARG A 342 -3.22 9.39 27.41
C ARG A 342 -2.65 9.96 28.70
N TRP A 343 -1.62 9.32 29.25
CA TRP A 343 -0.95 9.74 30.48
C TRP A 343 -0.35 11.14 30.35
N HIS A 344 0.44 11.40 29.30
CA HIS A 344 1.08 12.72 29.17
C HIS A 344 0.09 13.83 28.80
N ARG A 345 -1.01 13.51 28.10
CA ARG A 345 -2.11 14.46 27.89
C ARG A 345 -2.86 14.81 29.18
N SER A 346 -2.97 13.88 30.12
CA SER A 346 -3.58 14.16 31.44
C SER A 346 -2.61 14.88 32.37
N VAL A 347 -1.32 14.57 32.33
CA VAL A 347 -0.31 15.17 33.21
C VAL A 347 0.06 16.59 32.78
N TYR A 348 0.26 16.81 31.47
CA TYR A 348 0.70 18.11 30.96
C TYR A 348 -0.46 18.93 30.41
N TYR A 349 -0.88 18.64 29.18
CA TYR A 349 -2.04 19.26 28.56
C TYR A 349 -2.46 18.50 27.30
N LYS A 350 -3.69 18.75 26.83
CA LYS A 350 -4.20 18.25 25.55
C LYS A 350 -3.72 19.17 24.43
N PRO A 351 -2.99 18.68 23.41
CA PRO A 351 -2.46 19.54 22.36
C PRO A 351 -3.52 20.30 21.56
N GLU A 352 -4.75 19.78 21.50
CA GLU A 352 -5.89 20.41 20.83
C GLU A 352 -6.44 21.62 21.60
N ALA A 353 -6.08 21.74 22.89
CA ALA A 353 -6.49 22.82 23.78
C ALA A 353 -5.30 23.22 24.68
N PRO A 354 -4.28 23.90 24.13
CA PRO A 354 -3.14 24.36 24.91
C PRO A 354 -3.57 25.40 25.97
N PRO A 355 -2.86 25.47 27.10
CA PRO A 355 -3.14 26.45 28.15
C PRO A 355 -3.03 27.89 27.62
N THR A 356 -4.02 28.73 27.96
CA THR A 356 -4.12 30.12 27.50
C THR A 356 -3.37 31.11 28.40
N ARG A 357 -3.23 30.79 29.69
CA ARG A 357 -2.53 31.63 30.68
C ARG A 357 -1.00 31.45 30.59
N GLN A 358 -0.27 32.55 30.52
CA GLN A 358 1.20 32.54 30.40
C GLN A 358 1.90 31.85 31.58
N VAL A 359 1.40 32.06 32.81
CA VAL A 359 1.96 31.44 34.03
C VAL A 359 1.88 29.91 33.97
N ASP A 360 0.77 29.37 33.47
CA ASP A 360 0.59 27.92 33.31
C ASP A 360 1.49 27.36 32.20
N ARG A 361 1.67 28.11 31.10
CA ARG A 361 2.62 27.76 30.03
C ARG A 361 4.05 27.67 30.55
N ASP A 362 4.51 28.68 31.30
CA ASP A 362 5.88 28.71 31.81
C ASP A 362 6.15 27.61 32.84
N ARG A 363 5.15 27.28 33.68
CA ARG A 363 5.21 26.11 34.58
C ARG A 363 5.35 24.82 33.78
N LEU A 364 4.48 24.60 32.79
CA LEU A 364 4.46 23.37 31.99
C LEU A 364 5.72 23.22 31.13
N ILE A 365 6.30 24.31 30.60
CA ILE A 365 7.58 24.26 29.89
C ILE A 365 8.68 23.70 30.81
N LYS A 366 8.80 24.19 32.05
CA LYS A 366 9.78 23.68 33.02
C LYS A 366 9.55 22.22 33.39
N GLU A 367 8.29 21.81 33.54
CA GLU A 367 7.94 20.42 33.83
C GLU A 367 8.21 19.48 32.65
N LEU A 368 7.97 19.95 31.42
CA LEU A 368 8.30 19.23 30.19
C LEU A 368 9.82 19.12 29.99
N GLU A 369 10.60 20.17 30.26
CA GLU A 369 12.07 20.12 30.22
C GLU A 369 12.62 19.02 31.16
N LYS A 370 12.06 18.89 32.37
CA LYS A 370 12.40 17.78 33.30
C LYS A 370 12.00 16.41 32.75
N GLY A 371 10.78 16.29 32.23
CA GLY A 371 10.27 15.04 31.63
C GLY A 371 11.11 14.60 30.42
N ILE A 372 11.49 15.55 29.57
CA ILE A 372 12.37 15.33 28.41
C ILE A 372 13.74 14.86 28.86
N ALA A 373 14.36 15.47 29.87
CA ALA A 373 15.66 15.02 30.39
C ALA A 373 15.61 13.57 30.89
N TYR A 374 14.54 13.19 31.61
CA TYR A 374 14.33 11.81 32.06
C TYR A 374 14.15 10.83 30.88
N ALA A 375 13.26 11.15 29.94
CA ALA A 375 13.01 10.33 28.76
C ALA A 375 14.27 10.17 27.89
N ARG A 376 15.05 11.25 27.74
CA ARG A 376 16.33 11.26 27.00
C ARG A 376 17.38 10.37 27.67
N LYS A 377 17.47 10.38 29.01
CA LYS A 377 18.37 9.47 29.75
C LYS A 377 17.96 8.01 29.56
N ALA A 378 16.67 7.70 29.63
CA ALA A 378 16.16 6.34 29.43
C ALA A 378 16.34 5.85 27.99
N ALA A 379 16.12 6.71 27.00
CA ALA A 379 16.28 6.38 25.58
C ALA A 379 17.75 6.13 25.18
N ARG A 380 18.74 6.65 25.91
CA ARG A 380 20.18 6.48 25.60
C ARG A 380 20.78 5.15 26.08
N GLN A 381 20.08 4.35 26.89
CA GLN A 381 20.60 3.11 27.49
C GLN A 381 20.63 1.89 26.53
N VAL A 382 20.92 2.10 25.24
CA VAL A 382 20.57 1.16 24.15
C VAL A 382 21.68 0.20 23.74
N ARG A 383 22.96 0.61 23.83
CA ARG A 383 24.07 -0.05 23.11
C ARG A 383 24.46 -1.47 23.57
N THR A 384 23.89 -1.99 24.65
CA THR A 384 24.14 -3.37 25.16
C THR A 384 22.88 -4.04 25.72
N ALA A 385 21.71 -3.61 25.25
CA ALA A 385 20.43 -3.91 25.88
C ALA A 385 19.85 -5.31 25.53
N THR A 386 19.32 -6.00 26.55
CA THR A 386 18.42 -7.16 26.37
C THR A 386 17.15 -6.74 25.61
N ASN A 387 16.37 -7.69 25.08
CA ASN A 387 15.15 -7.35 24.33
C ASN A 387 14.15 -6.53 25.17
N ALA A 388 14.06 -6.81 26.47
CA ALA A 388 13.26 -6.03 27.40
C ALA A 388 13.76 -4.58 27.55
N LYS A 389 15.08 -4.39 27.69
CA LYS A 389 15.69 -3.05 27.75
C LYS A 389 15.54 -2.28 26.43
N LEU A 390 15.62 -2.96 25.28
CA LEU A 390 15.34 -2.36 23.97
C LEU A 390 13.87 -1.94 23.83
N LYS A 391 12.92 -2.75 24.32
CA LYS A 391 11.51 -2.37 24.37
C LYS A 391 11.33 -1.09 25.20
N GLN A 392 11.89 -1.05 26.41
CA GLN A 392 11.83 0.14 27.28
C GLN A 392 12.47 1.38 26.64
N ALA A 393 13.62 1.22 25.97
CA ALA A 393 14.27 2.33 25.29
C ALA A 393 13.42 2.86 24.12
N LYS A 394 12.75 2.00 23.34
CA LYS A 394 11.81 2.42 22.28
C LYS A 394 10.63 3.20 22.85
N LEU A 395 10.05 2.73 23.95
CA LEU A 395 8.99 3.45 24.64
C LEU A 395 9.48 4.82 25.15
N ALA A 396 10.67 4.86 25.74
CA ALA A 396 11.28 6.12 26.18
C ALA A 396 11.57 7.09 25.03
N ALA A 397 12.05 6.59 23.89
CA ALA A 397 12.28 7.39 22.69
C ALA A 397 10.97 7.94 22.11
N TYR A 398 9.91 7.13 22.10
CA TYR A 398 8.58 7.57 21.71
C TYR A 398 8.02 8.64 22.65
N THR A 399 8.14 8.43 23.96
CA THR A 399 7.80 9.43 24.97
C THR A 399 8.58 10.73 24.77
N LEU A 400 9.89 10.64 24.56
CA LEU A 400 10.77 11.79 24.31
C LEU A 400 10.28 12.62 23.12
N ARG A 401 9.94 11.95 22.02
CA ARG A 401 9.38 12.56 20.81
C ARG A 401 8.08 13.33 21.12
N PHE A 402 7.16 12.71 21.86
CA PHE A 402 5.90 13.35 22.24
C PHE A 402 6.11 14.56 23.14
N LEU A 403 6.90 14.42 24.22
CA LEU A 403 7.16 15.52 25.15
C LEU A 403 7.88 16.70 24.49
N ARG A 404 8.85 16.44 23.60
CA ARG A 404 9.54 17.49 22.85
C ARG A 404 8.59 18.26 21.92
N THR A 405 7.63 17.56 21.32
CA THR A 405 6.60 18.17 20.47
C THR A 405 5.66 19.06 21.29
N LEU A 406 5.20 18.59 22.47
CA LEU A 406 4.43 19.40 23.42
C LEU A 406 5.18 20.65 23.87
N HIS A 407 6.47 20.50 24.15
CA HIS A 407 7.33 21.60 24.57
C HIS A 407 7.45 22.68 23.49
N LEU A 408 7.66 22.28 22.24
CA LEU A 408 7.78 23.22 21.13
C LEU A 408 6.46 23.93 20.82
N LYS A 409 5.33 23.24 20.96
CA LYS A 409 4.00 23.86 20.83
C LYS A 409 3.78 24.97 21.85
N LEU A 410 4.18 24.75 23.11
CA LEU A 410 4.12 25.79 24.14
C LEU A 410 5.07 26.95 23.83
N MET A 411 6.31 26.66 23.44
CA MET A 411 7.29 27.70 23.09
C MET A 411 6.85 28.59 21.92
N LEU A 412 6.23 28.01 20.89
CA LEU A 412 5.75 28.76 19.72
C LEU A 412 4.48 29.57 20.02
N SER A 413 3.74 29.21 21.07
CA SER A 413 2.52 29.94 21.48
C SER A 413 2.77 30.97 22.58
N SER A 414 3.95 31.00 23.20
CA SER A 414 4.30 31.94 24.27
C SER A 414 4.14 33.41 23.88
N THR A 415 3.72 34.22 24.85
CA THR A 415 3.53 35.66 24.68
C THR A 415 4.14 36.37 25.90
N PRO A 416 5.23 37.16 25.76
CA PRO A 416 5.94 37.49 24.52
C PRO A 416 6.65 36.29 23.87
N PRO A 417 6.93 36.35 22.55
CA PRO A 417 7.59 35.26 21.83
C PRO A 417 8.96 34.93 22.44
N VAL A 418 9.29 33.64 22.45
CA VAL A 418 10.56 33.16 23.02
C VAL A 418 11.73 33.71 22.21
N SER A 419 12.84 34.04 22.90
CA SER A 419 14.04 34.56 22.23
C SER A 419 14.52 33.62 21.12
N ARG A 420 15.03 34.20 20.03
CA ARG A 420 15.54 33.46 18.87
C ARG A 420 16.60 32.42 19.25
N GLN A 421 17.47 32.76 20.21
CA GLN A 421 18.49 31.84 20.73
C GLN A 421 17.87 30.63 21.43
N ARG A 422 16.86 30.83 22.28
CA ARG A 422 16.18 29.73 22.99
C ARG A 422 15.35 28.87 22.04
N MET A 423 14.73 29.45 21.02
CA MET A 423 14.06 28.70 19.95
C MET A 423 15.04 27.87 19.13
N ASN A 424 16.17 28.45 18.70
CA ASN A 424 17.21 27.74 17.97
C ASN A 424 17.78 26.57 18.80
N GLN A 425 18.02 26.77 20.10
CA GLN A 425 18.44 25.70 20.98
C GLN A 425 17.39 24.59 21.08
N ALA A 426 16.10 24.93 21.17
CA ALA A 426 15.03 23.95 21.21
C ALA A 426 14.91 23.14 19.90
N LEU A 427 15.22 23.74 18.75
CA LEU A 427 15.27 23.06 17.45
C LEU A 427 16.49 22.14 17.33
N LEU A 428 17.65 22.56 17.81
CA LEU A 428 18.84 21.69 17.92
C LEU A 428 18.55 20.48 18.81
N ASP A 429 17.98 20.72 19.99
CA ASP A 429 17.55 19.70 20.93
C ASP A 429 16.55 18.71 20.30
N ARG A 430 15.61 19.21 19.48
CA ARG A 430 14.67 18.37 18.72
C ARG A 430 15.40 17.45 17.74
N MET A 431 16.36 17.97 16.97
CA MET A 431 17.13 17.14 16.03
C MET A 431 17.95 16.07 16.73
N GLU A 432 18.51 16.37 17.90
CA GLU A 432 19.17 15.37 18.74
C GLU A 432 18.19 14.30 19.22
N ASP A 433 16.99 14.69 19.65
CA ASP A 433 15.95 13.77 20.13
C ASP A 433 15.43 12.86 19.00
N TRP A 434 15.26 13.39 17.78
CA TRP A 434 14.86 12.62 16.60
C TRP A 434 15.97 11.66 16.16
N SER A 435 17.22 12.12 16.21
CA SER A 435 18.39 11.25 15.97
C SER A 435 18.48 10.14 17.03
N ALA A 436 18.18 10.44 18.28
CA ALA A 436 18.14 9.45 19.35
C ALA A 436 17.01 8.43 19.14
N TYR A 437 15.83 8.88 18.69
CA TYR A 437 14.74 8.00 18.30
C TYR A 437 15.18 7.03 17.20
N GLU A 438 15.70 7.54 16.08
CA GLU A 438 16.12 6.69 14.96
C GLU A 438 17.20 5.70 15.40
N ARG A 439 18.19 6.12 16.22
CA ARG A 439 19.23 5.22 16.75
C ARG A 439 18.65 4.07 17.57
N THR A 440 17.67 4.35 18.45
CA THR A 440 17.04 3.33 19.28
C THR A 440 16.28 2.29 18.47
N TRP A 441 15.59 2.73 17.42
CA TRP A 441 14.91 1.83 16.49
C TRP A 441 15.91 1.05 15.63
N ASN A 442 16.97 1.71 15.19
CA ASN A 442 18.03 1.10 14.40
C ASN A 442 18.73 -0.05 15.14
N GLU A 443 19.08 0.13 16.42
CA GLU A 443 19.71 -0.91 17.24
C GLU A 443 18.83 -2.16 17.38
N ALA A 444 17.53 -1.96 17.59
CA ALA A 444 16.62 -3.08 17.73
C ALA A 444 16.38 -3.81 16.40
N ASP A 445 16.38 -3.08 15.30
CA ASP A 445 16.27 -3.64 13.97
C ASP A 445 17.57 -4.37 13.57
N LEU A 446 18.76 -3.85 13.92
CA LEU A 446 20.04 -4.56 13.80
C LEU A 446 20.01 -5.90 14.55
N LYS A 447 19.57 -5.88 15.81
CA LYS A 447 19.44 -7.11 16.60
C LYS A 447 18.42 -8.09 16.02
N THR A 448 17.34 -7.57 15.43
CA THR A 448 16.36 -8.39 14.72
C THR A 448 17.02 -9.01 13.50
N GLN A 449 17.73 -8.24 12.67
CA GLN A 449 18.40 -8.69 11.45
C GLN A 449 19.39 -9.83 11.68
N LEU A 450 20.07 -9.83 12.83
CA LEU A 450 21.01 -10.87 13.25
C LEU A 450 20.35 -12.22 13.59
N ASN A 451 19.01 -12.30 13.66
CA ASN A 451 18.32 -13.56 13.92
C ASN A 451 18.46 -14.53 12.73
N PRO A 452 19.04 -15.73 12.92
CA PRO A 452 19.26 -16.68 11.83
C PRO A 452 17.96 -17.24 11.24
N ARG A 453 16.85 -17.21 11.98
CA ARG A 453 15.54 -17.73 11.55
C ARG A 453 14.76 -16.77 10.64
N LEU A 454 15.27 -15.55 10.40
CA LEU A 454 14.64 -14.62 9.47
C LEU A 454 14.95 -15.00 8.02
N THR A 455 13.91 -15.01 7.19
CA THR A 455 14.02 -15.09 5.74
C THR A 455 14.92 -13.97 5.20
N GLN A 456 15.68 -14.25 4.14
CA GLN A 456 16.56 -13.27 3.49
C GLN A 456 15.83 -11.99 3.06
N LYS A 457 14.58 -12.12 2.58
CA LYS A 457 13.68 -10.99 2.28
C LYS A 457 13.50 -10.05 3.47
N LYS A 458 13.11 -10.59 4.65
CA LYS A 458 12.96 -9.79 5.88
C LYS A 458 14.29 -9.20 6.37
N LYS A 459 15.42 -9.90 6.19
CA LYS A 459 16.74 -9.34 6.53
C LYS A 459 17.11 -8.15 5.64
N HIS A 460 16.72 -8.19 4.37
CA HIS A 460 16.91 -7.08 3.43
C HIS A 460 16.04 -5.88 3.79
N GLU A 461 14.73 -6.10 4.01
CA GLU A 461 13.77 -5.06 4.44
C GLU A 461 14.26 -4.34 5.71
N ILE A 462 14.65 -5.12 6.73
CA ILE A 462 15.21 -4.58 7.97
C ILE A 462 16.51 -3.80 7.69
N GLY A 463 17.39 -4.33 6.83
CA GLY A 463 18.62 -3.67 6.41
C GLY A 463 18.39 -2.33 5.70
N SER A 464 17.33 -2.23 4.90
CA SER A 464 16.93 -0.99 4.20
C SER A 464 16.43 0.07 5.17
N LEU A 465 15.57 -0.32 6.11
CA LEU A 465 15.15 0.55 7.21
C LEU A 465 16.36 1.01 8.04
N ILE A 466 17.33 0.13 8.29
CA ILE A 466 18.57 0.49 9.01
C ILE A 466 19.36 1.56 8.24
N ARG A 467 19.52 1.40 6.93
CA ARG A 467 20.22 2.38 6.07
C ARG A 467 19.49 3.72 6.03
N ALA A 468 18.17 3.71 5.82
CA ALA A 468 17.35 4.93 5.79
C ALA A 468 17.46 5.72 7.10
N ARG A 469 17.32 5.04 8.25
CA ARG A 469 17.51 5.66 9.58
C ARG A 469 18.92 6.21 9.76
N SER A 470 19.93 5.50 9.28
CA SER A 470 21.33 5.95 9.37
C SER A 470 21.57 7.20 8.52
N SER A 471 20.95 7.29 7.33
CA SER A 471 20.98 8.50 6.49
C SER A 471 20.34 9.68 7.20
N ASN A 472 19.12 9.51 7.74
CA ASN A 472 18.43 10.55 8.51
C ASN A 472 19.30 11.09 9.67
N ILE A 473 19.94 10.18 10.42
CA ILE A 473 20.84 10.56 11.52
C ILE A 473 22.02 11.39 11.01
N LEU A 474 22.64 11.01 9.89
CA LEU A 474 23.76 11.74 9.29
C LEU A 474 23.32 13.13 8.80
N ASP A 475 22.22 13.21 8.06
CA ASP A 475 21.69 14.45 7.51
C ASP A 475 21.33 15.45 8.63
N TRP A 476 20.66 14.98 9.69
CA TRP A 476 20.36 15.84 10.84
C TRP A 476 21.61 16.20 11.65
N THR A 477 22.62 15.33 11.72
CA THR A 477 23.90 15.66 12.36
C THR A 477 24.63 16.76 11.59
N LEU A 478 24.62 16.71 10.26
CA LEU A 478 25.17 17.76 9.41
C LEU A 478 24.45 19.09 9.63
N LEU A 479 23.11 19.08 9.66
CA LEU A 479 22.28 20.26 9.91
C LEU A 479 22.52 20.85 11.32
N MET A 480 22.65 20.00 12.34
CA MET A 480 23.01 20.44 13.69
C MET A 480 24.38 21.10 13.73
N ASN A 481 25.38 20.55 13.05
CA ASN A 481 26.72 21.13 12.98
C ASN A 481 26.70 22.49 12.27
N GLN A 482 25.91 22.63 11.20
CA GLN A 482 25.71 23.91 10.51
C GLN A 482 25.04 24.96 11.41
N LEU A 483 23.96 24.61 12.10
CA LEU A 483 23.27 25.51 13.04
C LEU A 483 24.17 25.91 14.21
N ARG A 484 24.99 24.99 14.73
CA ARG A 484 26.01 25.28 15.75
C ARG A 484 27.10 26.22 15.23
N SER A 485 27.54 26.05 13.98
CA SER A 485 28.53 26.93 13.35
C SER A 485 27.99 28.33 13.04
N GLY A 486 26.70 28.46 12.73
CA GLY A 486 26.01 29.73 12.52
C GLY A 486 25.80 30.55 13.81
N LEU A 487 25.86 29.90 14.98
CA LEU A 487 25.84 30.57 16.29
C LEU A 487 27.20 31.17 16.69
N GLY A 488 28.27 30.89 15.93
CA GLY A 488 29.65 31.30 16.25
C GLY A 488 30.25 32.38 15.33
N ARG A 489 29.52 32.88 14.33
CA ARG A 489 30.01 33.95 13.43
C ARG A 489 29.42 35.31 13.77
N THR A 490 29.98 35.96 14.78
CA THR A 490 30.17 37.42 14.72
C THR A 490 31.45 37.67 13.94
N VAL A 491 31.36 37.80 12.62
CA VAL A 491 32.51 38.23 11.82
C VAL A 491 32.46 39.76 11.72
N PRO A 492 33.50 40.48 12.16
CA PRO A 492 33.66 41.91 11.91
C PRO A 492 33.74 42.15 10.41
N ARG A 493 33.08 43.23 9.98
CA ARG A 493 33.11 43.74 8.62
C ARG A 493 34.51 44.29 8.34
N GLU A 494 35.31 43.60 7.53
CA GLU A 494 36.46 44.18 6.84
C GLU A 494 36.50 43.72 5.37
N THR A 495 36.86 44.71 4.56
CA THR A 495 36.92 44.85 3.11
C THR A 495 38.11 44.11 2.46
N GLU A 496 38.19 44.20 1.11
CA GLU A 496 39.25 43.80 0.15
C GLU A 496 38.86 42.55 -0.68
N GLU A 497 38.39 42.66 -1.93
CA GLU A 497 38.99 43.13 -3.20
C GLU A 497 40.01 42.15 -3.84
N THR A 498 39.68 41.76 -5.09
CA THR A 498 40.53 41.23 -6.19
C THR A 498 41.19 39.84 -5.99
N GLU A 499 41.36 38.94 -6.97
CA GLU A 499 41.57 39.08 -8.41
C GLU A 499 41.34 37.74 -9.15
N GLN A 500 41.23 37.81 -10.49
CA GLN A 500 40.97 36.73 -11.46
C GLN A 500 42.21 35.86 -11.74
N GLN A 501 42.02 34.60 -12.18
CA GLN A 501 42.60 34.07 -13.44
C GLN A 501 42.17 32.63 -13.75
N ALA A 502 42.08 32.34 -15.05
CA ALA A 502 41.60 31.14 -15.70
C ALA A 502 42.75 30.39 -16.40
N SER A 503 42.63 29.05 -16.55
CA SER A 503 43.28 28.17 -17.56
C SER A 503 43.29 26.74 -16.98
N GLU A 504 43.20 25.59 -17.64
CA GLU A 504 43.03 25.11 -19.02
C GLU A 504 42.86 23.58 -18.86
N GLU A 505 41.97 22.95 -19.61
CA GLU A 505 42.09 21.53 -20.02
C GLU A 505 42.95 21.51 -21.32
N PRO A 506 43.54 20.39 -21.84
CA PRO A 506 42.90 19.06 -21.93
C PRO A 506 43.80 17.79 -22.12
N LYS A 507 43.13 16.63 -22.37
CA LYS A 507 43.55 15.39 -23.10
C LYS A 507 44.36 14.32 -22.34
N GLU A 508 44.30 13.01 -22.60
CA GLU A 508 43.53 12.14 -23.52
C GLU A 508 43.71 10.68 -23.04
N SER A 509 42.62 9.90 -23.16
CA SER A 509 42.51 8.48 -23.59
C SER A 509 43.48 7.38 -23.08
N LEU A 510 42.88 6.24 -22.69
CA LEU A 510 43.28 4.93 -23.24
C LEU A 510 42.08 3.96 -23.24
N ASP A 511 41.66 3.64 -24.46
CA ASP A 511 40.74 2.59 -24.86
C ASP A 511 41.31 1.20 -24.54
N ARG A 512 40.46 0.28 -24.09
CA ARG A 512 40.60 -1.15 -24.40
C ARG A 512 39.22 -1.79 -24.51
N ASN A 513 38.76 -1.85 -25.75
CA ASN A 513 37.75 -2.79 -26.22
C ASN A 513 38.16 -4.23 -25.92
N GLN A 514 37.24 -5.00 -25.34
CA GLN A 514 37.00 -6.37 -25.78
C GLN A 514 35.51 -6.71 -25.61
N SER A 515 35.02 -7.38 -26.63
CA SER A 515 33.64 -7.44 -27.11
C SER A 515 32.84 -8.65 -26.61
N LYS A 516 31.49 -8.49 -26.70
CA LYS A 516 30.44 -9.51 -26.91
C LYS A 516 30.05 -10.43 -25.73
N LYS A 517 28.81 -10.26 -25.27
CA LYS A 517 27.67 -11.11 -25.68
C LYS A 517 26.33 -10.45 -25.32
N GLU A 518 25.43 -10.54 -26.29
CA GLU A 518 24.00 -10.20 -26.18
C GLU A 518 23.31 -11.12 -25.18
N GLY A 519 22.34 -10.54 -24.45
CA GLY A 519 21.50 -11.22 -23.47
C GLY A 519 21.08 -10.23 -22.40
N ILE A 520 20.13 -9.33 -22.70
CA ILE A 520 19.48 -8.56 -21.63
C ILE A 520 18.51 -9.53 -20.94
N ASP A 521 18.93 -10.04 -19.80
CA ASP A 521 18.11 -10.80 -18.87
C ASP A 521 16.88 -9.97 -18.48
N LEU A 522 15.70 -10.49 -18.82
CA LEU A 522 14.45 -10.12 -18.16
C LEU A 522 14.51 -10.66 -16.72
N PHE A 523 13.93 -9.89 -15.78
CA PHE A 523 13.73 -10.19 -14.35
C PHE A 523 14.84 -9.76 -13.37
N GLU A 524 15.10 -8.46 -13.29
CA GLU A 524 15.46 -7.84 -12.01
C GLU A 524 14.29 -6.98 -11.50
N LEU A 525 13.47 -7.58 -10.64
CA LEU A 525 12.53 -6.88 -9.77
C LEU A 525 13.28 -6.48 -8.49
N ASP A 526 13.66 -5.21 -8.40
CA ASP A 526 14.18 -4.60 -7.18
C ASP A 526 13.03 -4.48 -6.14
N PRO A 527 13.08 -5.07 -4.93
CA PRO A 527 11.91 -5.18 -4.05
C PRO A 527 11.74 -4.04 -3.03
N ASP A 528 12.66 -3.07 -2.97
CA ASP A 528 12.68 -2.01 -1.95
C ASP A 528 12.45 -0.64 -2.57
N ASP A 529 11.22 -0.39 -3.02
CA ASP A 529 10.82 0.95 -3.43
C ASP A 529 9.31 1.13 -3.28
N ALA A 530 8.86 2.28 -2.77
CA ALA A 530 7.44 2.62 -2.60
C ALA A 530 6.64 2.63 -3.93
N SER A 531 7.32 2.32 -5.04
CA SER A 531 6.82 2.07 -6.38
C SER A 531 6.19 0.67 -6.60
N THR A 532 6.07 -0.17 -5.55
CA THR A 532 5.45 -1.51 -5.62
C THR A 532 4.09 -1.66 -4.94
N TRP A 533 3.61 -0.68 -4.16
CA TRP A 533 2.26 -0.76 -3.57
C TRP A 533 1.20 -0.73 -4.66
N VAL A 534 0.21 -1.63 -4.59
CA VAL A 534 -0.93 -1.70 -5.51
C VAL A 534 -2.17 -1.11 -4.83
N ILE A 535 -2.94 -0.32 -5.56
CA ILE A 535 -4.30 0.09 -5.17
C ILE A 535 -5.18 -1.15 -5.34
N GLU A 536 -5.45 -1.85 -4.23
CA GLU A 536 -6.39 -2.96 -4.21
C GLU A 536 -7.75 -2.46 -3.73
N PRO A 537 -8.75 -2.27 -4.61
CA PRO A 537 -10.09 -2.02 -4.14
C PRO A 537 -10.50 -3.24 -3.30
N ARG A 538 -10.92 -3.01 -2.06
CA ARG A 538 -11.41 -4.07 -1.16
C ARG A 538 -12.92 -4.08 -1.18
N ARG A 539 -13.54 -5.25 -1.03
CA ARG A 539 -14.97 -5.31 -0.73
C ARG A 539 -15.22 -4.45 0.51
N PRO A 540 -16.22 -3.55 0.48
CA PRO A 540 -16.63 -2.89 1.70
C PRO A 540 -16.99 -3.94 2.75
N GLY A 541 -16.66 -3.67 4.02
CA GLY A 541 -17.09 -4.51 5.12
C GLY A 541 -18.62 -4.67 5.11
N ARG A 542 -19.13 -5.81 5.59
CA ARG A 542 -20.57 -6.16 5.61
C ARG A 542 -21.47 -5.23 6.46
N SER A 543 -21.07 -4.01 6.82
CA SER A 543 -22.01 -3.05 7.43
C SER A 543 -22.88 -2.42 6.34
N VAL A 544 -24.04 -3.06 6.14
CA VAL A 544 -25.11 -2.62 5.25
C VAL A 544 -25.88 -1.50 5.93
N TYR A 545 -25.28 -0.36 6.26
CA TYR A 545 -26.08 0.81 6.63
C TYR A 545 -25.39 2.13 6.29
N VAL A 546 -25.95 2.81 5.28
CA VAL A 546 -25.86 4.26 5.09
C VAL A 546 -26.25 5.01 6.38
N SER A 547 -27.05 4.36 7.24
CA SER A 547 -27.41 4.89 8.55
C SER A 547 -26.17 5.14 9.42
N GLU A 548 -25.16 4.27 9.49
CA GLU A 548 -24.05 4.48 10.45
C GLU A 548 -23.28 5.79 10.24
N LYS A 549 -23.05 6.23 9.00
CA LYS A 549 -22.36 7.51 8.73
C LYS A 549 -23.25 8.71 9.04
N ILE A 550 -24.56 8.60 8.76
CA ILE A 550 -25.54 9.65 9.08
C ILE A 550 -25.76 9.72 10.59
N ASP A 551 -25.95 8.57 11.24
CA ASP A 551 -26.10 8.37 12.68
C ASP A 551 -24.87 8.88 13.43
N GLN A 552 -23.65 8.59 12.95
CA GLN A 552 -22.41 9.16 13.50
C GLN A 552 -22.36 10.68 13.34
N ARG A 553 -22.75 11.22 12.18
CA ARG A 553 -22.81 12.67 11.99
C ARG A 553 -23.84 13.32 12.90
N GLU A 554 -24.99 12.68 13.11
CA GLU A 554 -26.03 13.14 14.04
C GLU A 554 -25.57 13.07 15.49
N GLU A 555 -24.86 12.01 15.89
CA GLU A 555 -24.29 11.88 17.23
C GLU A 555 -23.20 12.93 17.47
N GLU A 556 -22.31 13.17 16.49
CA GLU A 556 -21.31 14.22 16.56
C GLU A 556 -21.94 15.62 16.60
N ARG A 557 -23.02 15.87 15.84
CA ARG A 557 -23.82 17.10 15.93
C ARG A 557 -24.46 17.26 17.30
N ALA A 558 -25.04 16.21 17.87
CA ALA A 558 -25.66 16.24 19.20
C ALA A 558 -24.63 16.57 20.28
N ARG A 559 -23.45 15.93 20.21
CA ARG A 559 -22.32 16.23 21.11
C ARG A 559 -21.80 17.66 20.92
N ALA A 560 -21.67 18.12 19.68
CA ALA A 560 -21.22 19.48 19.38
C ALA A 560 -22.23 20.54 19.88
N ARG A 561 -23.54 20.31 19.70
CA ARG A 561 -24.61 21.15 20.25
C ARG A 561 -24.57 21.20 21.78
N ALA A 562 -24.43 20.05 22.45
CA ALA A 562 -24.36 20.01 23.91
C ALA A 562 -23.16 20.80 24.46
N ILE A 563 -22.01 20.72 23.78
CA ILE A 563 -20.80 21.45 24.16
C ILE A 563 -20.93 22.94 23.84
N ASP A 564 -21.43 23.31 22.66
CA ASP A 564 -21.63 24.71 22.27
C ASP A 564 -22.67 25.38 23.17
N SER A 565 -23.75 24.69 23.56
CA SER A 565 -24.74 25.20 24.53
C SER A 565 -24.15 25.41 25.93
N ALA A 566 -23.25 24.53 26.37
CA ALA A 566 -22.56 24.69 27.65
C ALA A 566 -21.55 25.86 27.64
N VAL A 567 -20.93 26.14 26.50
CA VAL A 567 -19.96 27.23 26.32
C VAL A 567 -20.64 28.59 26.09
N MET A 568 -21.76 28.64 25.38
CA MET A 568 -22.58 29.84 25.14
C MET A 568 -23.18 30.43 26.44
N GLN A 569 -23.37 29.63 27.49
CA GLN A 569 -23.78 30.15 28.81
C GLN A 569 -22.67 30.93 29.53
N GLN A 570 -21.41 30.84 29.08
CA GLN A 570 -20.27 31.50 29.72
C GLN A 570 -19.75 32.70 28.94
N GLU A 571 -19.64 32.65 27.61
CA GLU A 571 -19.17 33.80 26.81
C GLU A 571 -19.77 33.75 25.38
N GLY A 572 -20.22 34.90 24.88
CA GLY A 572 -20.80 35.06 23.54
C GLY A 572 -19.80 34.87 22.42
N ALA A 573 -19.44 33.63 22.11
CA ALA A 573 -18.46 33.29 21.07
C ALA A 573 -19.14 32.93 19.73
N GLU A 574 -18.93 33.77 18.72
CA GLU A 574 -19.27 33.44 17.32
C GLU A 574 -18.34 32.33 16.77
N GLY A 575 -18.93 31.33 16.11
CA GLY A 575 -18.19 30.25 15.43
C GLY A 575 -17.95 28.99 16.27
N GLY A 576 -19.02 28.45 16.89
CA GLY A 576 -19.01 27.24 17.71
C GLY A 576 -18.47 25.97 17.01
N ARG A 577 -18.22 24.92 17.80
CA ARG A 577 -17.69 23.63 17.35
C ARG A 577 -18.59 22.98 16.30
N LEU A 578 -19.90 23.17 16.40
CA LEU A 578 -20.89 22.73 15.42
C LEU A 578 -20.64 23.36 14.05
N HIS A 579 -20.31 24.66 13.98
CA HIS A 579 -20.05 25.34 12.71
C HIS A 579 -18.82 24.76 11.98
N ARG A 580 -17.75 24.40 12.71
CA ARG A 580 -16.57 23.74 12.11
C ARG A 580 -16.88 22.32 11.64
N LEU A 581 -17.72 21.61 12.39
CA LEU A 581 -18.17 20.26 12.05
C LEU A 581 -19.02 20.27 10.76
N GLU A 582 -19.97 21.22 10.66
CA GLU A 582 -20.78 21.42 9.45
C GLU A 582 -19.92 21.86 8.25
N ALA A 583 -18.92 22.72 8.45
CA ALA A 583 -17.98 23.09 7.40
C ALA A 583 -17.18 21.87 6.87
N ARG A 584 -16.78 20.96 7.77
CA ARG A 584 -16.14 19.70 7.39
C ARG A 584 -17.09 18.78 6.63
N TYR A 585 -18.32 18.59 7.09
CA TYR A 585 -19.30 17.75 6.38
C TYR A 585 -19.63 18.32 5.00
N LYS A 586 -19.80 19.63 4.88
CA LYS A 586 -19.99 20.30 3.58
C LYS A 586 -18.81 20.07 2.63
N ALA A 587 -17.58 20.04 3.14
CA ALA A 587 -16.39 19.73 2.34
C ALA A 587 -16.34 18.25 1.92
N GLU A 588 -16.72 17.33 2.81
CA GLU A 588 -16.84 15.90 2.52
C GLU A 588 -17.94 15.63 1.47
N ASP A 589 -19.10 16.26 1.60
CA ASP A 589 -20.22 16.12 0.68
C ASP A 589 -19.87 16.69 -0.69
N LYS A 590 -19.26 17.89 -0.75
CA LYS A 590 -18.76 18.47 -2.00
C LYS A 590 -17.74 17.56 -2.70
N ARG A 591 -16.90 16.85 -1.94
CA ARG A 591 -15.94 15.89 -2.51
C ARG A 591 -16.64 14.63 -3.01
N SER A 592 -17.60 14.10 -2.26
CA SER A 592 -18.46 12.99 -2.68
C SER A 592 -19.19 13.32 -3.99
N ASP A 593 -19.79 14.50 -4.09
CA ASP A 593 -20.50 14.97 -5.28
C ASP A 593 -19.56 15.12 -6.48
N ALA A 594 -18.33 15.62 -6.26
CA ALA A 594 -17.34 15.71 -7.32
C ALA A 594 -16.94 14.32 -7.87
N ILE A 595 -16.83 13.31 -7.01
CA ILE A 595 -16.56 11.92 -7.44
C ILE A 595 -17.76 11.36 -8.20
N ALA A 596 -18.98 11.58 -7.69
CA ALA A 596 -20.20 11.14 -8.37
C ALA A 596 -20.33 11.76 -9.77
N ALA A 597 -20.11 13.08 -9.89
CA ALA A 597 -20.12 13.79 -11.16
C ALA A 597 -19.00 13.34 -12.10
N ALA A 598 -17.84 12.95 -11.57
CA ALA A 598 -16.76 12.39 -12.37
C ALA A 598 -17.14 11.01 -12.91
N LEU A 599 -17.62 10.09 -12.07
CA LEU A 599 -18.03 8.74 -12.46
C LEU A 599 -19.22 8.74 -13.44
N ALA A 600 -20.12 9.72 -13.35
CA ALA A 600 -21.20 9.91 -14.31
C ALA A 600 -20.71 10.12 -15.76
N LYS A 601 -19.45 10.52 -15.96
CA LYS A 601 -18.83 10.63 -17.30
C LYS A 601 -18.47 9.27 -17.92
N LYS A 602 -18.56 8.19 -17.15
CA LYS A 602 -18.31 6.78 -17.53
C LYS A 602 -16.88 6.42 -17.97
N GLY A 603 -16.07 7.36 -18.43
CA GLY A 603 -14.70 7.10 -18.84
C GLY A 603 -13.82 8.35 -19.03
N PRO A 604 -12.54 8.15 -19.41
CA PRO A 604 -11.64 9.24 -19.76
C PRO A 604 -12.11 9.98 -21.04
N PRO A 605 -11.56 11.17 -21.35
CA PRO A 605 -11.91 11.89 -22.57
C PRO A 605 -11.82 11.00 -23.82
N GLY A 606 -12.83 11.04 -24.69
CA GLY A 606 -12.83 10.26 -25.93
C GLY A 606 -12.92 8.74 -25.77
N TYR A 607 -13.29 8.21 -24.60
CA TYR A 607 -13.39 6.77 -24.37
C TYR A 607 -14.36 6.03 -25.31
N THR A 608 -15.40 6.72 -25.78
CA THR A 608 -16.39 6.18 -26.75
C THR A 608 -15.78 5.84 -28.11
N ASN A 609 -14.60 6.41 -28.41
CA ASN A 609 -13.90 6.19 -29.67
C ASN A 609 -12.85 5.08 -29.56
N ILE A 610 -12.67 4.48 -28.37
CA ILE A 610 -11.81 3.31 -28.20
C ILE A 610 -12.48 2.15 -28.95
N PRO A 611 -11.82 1.54 -29.94
CA PRO A 611 -12.38 0.42 -30.68
C PRO A 611 -12.57 -0.78 -29.76
N VAL A 612 -13.50 -1.66 -30.14
CA VAL A 612 -13.91 -2.85 -29.35
C VAL A 612 -14.20 -4.05 -30.26
N GLU A 613 -13.56 -4.09 -31.44
CA GLU A 613 -13.81 -5.12 -32.45
C GLU A 613 -13.01 -6.38 -32.13
N THR A 614 -11.72 -6.20 -31.84
CA THR A 614 -10.78 -7.28 -31.49
C THR A 614 -10.80 -7.62 -30.01
N VAL A 615 -10.24 -8.78 -29.64
CA VAL A 615 -10.15 -9.23 -28.24
C VAL A 615 -9.22 -8.31 -27.44
N PHE A 616 -8.10 -7.92 -28.04
CA PHE A 616 -7.17 -6.97 -27.45
C PHE A 616 -7.82 -5.60 -27.21
N GLU A 617 -8.55 -5.08 -28.18
CA GLU A 617 -9.25 -3.80 -28.06
C GLU A 617 -10.28 -3.80 -26.92
N LYS A 618 -11.07 -4.88 -26.81
CA LYS A 618 -11.99 -5.07 -25.67
C LYS A 618 -11.25 -5.11 -24.33
N LEU A 619 -10.10 -5.78 -24.26
CA LEU A 619 -9.28 -5.81 -23.04
C LEU A 619 -8.73 -4.41 -22.69
N ILE A 620 -8.22 -3.68 -23.68
CA ILE A 620 -7.72 -2.31 -23.50
C ILE A 620 -8.85 -1.39 -23.02
N TYR A 621 -10.04 -1.49 -23.61
CA TYR A 621 -11.21 -0.76 -23.13
C TYR A 621 -11.45 -1.03 -21.63
N MET A 622 -11.50 -2.30 -21.22
CA MET A 622 -11.70 -2.67 -19.81
C MET A 622 -10.62 -2.08 -18.90
N ILE A 623 -9.34 -2.20 -19.27
CA ILE A 623 -8.21 -1.71 -18.46
C ILE A 623 -8.23 -0.17 -18.36
N VAL A 624 -8.44 0.54 -19.47
CA VAL A 624 -8.47 2.01 -19.51
C VAL A 624 -9.61 2.55 -18.66
N ILE A 625 -10.82 1.99 -18.82
CA ILE A 625 -12.00 2.40 -18.05
C ILE A 625 -11.79 2.08 -16.57
N HIS A 626 -11.26 0.89 -16.25
CA HIS A 626 -11.01 0.52 -14.86
C HIS A 626 -9.97 1.42 -14.18
N HIS A 627 -8.83 1.69 -14.84
CA HIS A 627 -7.82 2.60 -14.32
C HIS A 627 -8.39 4.01 -14.12
N TRP A 628 -9.19 4.51 -15.06
CA TRP A 628 -9.87 5.79 -14.90
C TRP A 628 -10.81 5.80 -13.69
N ARG A 629 -11.64 4.76 -13.50
CA ARG A 629 -12.54 4.61 -12.34
C ARG A 629 -11.73 4.66 -11.03
N LEU A 630 -10.65 3.86 -10.95
CA LEU A 630 -9.71 3.86 -9.82
C LEU A 630 -9.16 5.26 -9.53
N PHE A 631 -8.76 6.02 -10.55
CA PHE A 631 -8.24 7.38 -10.35
C PHE A 631 -9.30 8.36 -9.85
N GLN A 632 -10.56 8.29 -10.34
CA GLN A 632 -11.63 9.14 -9.83
C GLN A 632 -11.98 8.82 -8.37
N THR A 633 -11.84 7.55 -7.97
CA THR A 633 -12.16 7.09 -6.62
C THR A 633 -10.95 6.94 -5.70
N ALA A 634 -9.73 7.23 -6.14
CA ALA A 634 -8.50 7.04 -5.36
C ALA A 634 -8.54 7.76 -4.00
N SER A 635 -9.33 8.82 -3.93
CA SER A 635 -9.50 9.64 -2.73
C SER A 635 -10.40 8.97 -1.67
N ILE A 636 -11.20 7.97 -2.05
CA ILE A 636 -12.11 7.22 -1.17
C ILE A 636 -11.75 5.74 -1.08
N LEU A 637 -10.84 5.20 -1.88
CA LEU A 637 -10.27 3.86 -1.71
C LEU A 637 -9.24 3.88 -0.57
#